data_AF-A0AAJ2LTY3-F1
#
_entry.id   AF-A0AAJ2LTY3-F1
#
_cell.length_a   1.000
_cell.length_b   1.000
_cell.length_c   1.000
_cell.angle_alpha   90.00
_cell.angle_beta   90.00
_cell.angle_gamma   90.00
#
_symmetry.space_group_name_H-M   'P 1'
#
loop_
_entity.id
_entity.type
_entity.pdbx_description
1 polymer ?
#
loop_
_entity_poly.entity_id
_entity_poly.type
_entity_poly.pdbx_seq_one_letter_code
_entity_poly.pdbx_strand_id
1 'polypeptide(L)'
;MSKMMGWLQRVWLAATQGAPAPTEQPKQDPQRAMRISPTLVALSARNISVEPQQEHKPYEPPPGVIPEGKKADALAMDATPYDYVNDVFCHAHFRGYPFLAALTQLPEYRKMSETIAKEMTRKFIKILAVGDEDKSDKIKQIEEALVRFQVRDVFRQAVEMDGFFGRGQIYIDVKKPSGEIPARDDADELDSPLLLDKAKIPKGALLGFRAVEPVWTYPSQYNTVDPMAPDFYKPTRWFVMGKIVHASRLLMFVSREVPDLLKATYNFGGLSLSQLAMPYVDNWLRTRDSVSDMVHSYSVSGIKTNMQDVLAGAGAEDLMRRAQLYNNTRDNRGILMLDKDSEEFFQFNAPLAGLDKLQAQAQEQLCAVSSIPLVKFWGITPTGLNASSEGEIEVFDDEILSQKKLYSDNVKVMLDVIQLSEFGEIDPAISFEWEAMAEMSEIDSATINKTNAETDNILITAGVISRDDARERIIADPKSGYTALEANPDIEDDAEEDPAPDDQDGDE
;
A
#
# COMPACT_ATOMS: atom_id res chain seq x y z
N MET A 1 -41.10 -40.69 -83.35
CA MET A 1 -40.32 -41.85 -82.86
C MET A 1 -38.80 -41.73 -83.01
N SER A 2 -38.24 -40.79 -83.79
CA SER A 2 -36.77 -40.67 -83.99
C SER A 2 -36.00 -40.01 -82.81
N LYS A 3 -36.65 -39.14 -82.00
CA LYS A 3 -35.98 -38.48 -80.85
C LYS A 3 -35.82 -39.36 -79.60
N MET A 4 -36.54 -40.47 -79.47
CA MET A 4 -36.47 -41.35 -78.29
C MET A 4 -35.38 -42.43 -78.41
N MET A 5 -35.09 -42.88 -79.65
CA MET A 5 -33.96 -43.79 -79.92
C MET A 5 -32.60 -43.12 -79.77
N GLY A 6 -32.47 -41.84 -80.14
CA GLY A 6 -31.21 -41.10 -79.98
C GLY A 6 -30.83 -40.82 -78.52
N TRP A 7 -31.79 -40.78 -77.60
CA TRP A 7 -31.53 -40.63 -76.17
C TRP A 7 -31.08 -41.96 -75.54
N LEU A 8 -31.75 -43.07 -75.86
CA LEU A 8 -31.38 -44.41 -75.37
C LEU A 8 -30.00 -44.88 -75.87
N GLN A 9 -29.60 -44.52 -77.10
CA GLN A 9 -28.25 -44.81 -77.62
C GLN A 9 -27.16 -44.02 -76.89
N ARG A 10 -27.43 -42.77 -76.47
CA ARG A 10 -26.47 -41.95 -75.71
C ARG A 10 -26.33 -42.41 -74.25
N VAL A 11 -27.42 -42.87 -73.64
CA VAL A 11 -27.41 -43.43 -72.28
C VAL A 11 -26.69 -44.79 -72.25
N TRP A 12 -26.83 -45.62 -73.28
CA TRP A 12 -26.14 -46.90 -73.37
C TRP A 12 -24.62 -46.74 -73.63
N LEU A 13 -24.21 -45.84 -74.53
CA LEU A 13 -22.77 -45.54 -74.73
C LEU A 13 -22.10 -44.89 -73.51
N ALA A 14 -22.84 -44.14 -72.69
CA ALA A 14 -22.33 -43.56 -71.45
C ALA A 14 -22.17 -44.60 -70.31
N ALA A 15 -22.89 -45.72 -70.37
CA ALA A 15 -22.83 -46.78 -69.35
C ALA A 15 -21.76 -47.87 -69.64
N THR A 16 -21.18 -47.89 -70.85
CA THR A 16 -20.21 -48.94 -71.27
C THR A 16 -18.78 -48.43 -71.47
N GLN A 17 -18.49 -47.16 -71.21
CA GLN A 17 -17.09 -46.70 -71.12
C GLN A 17 -16.57 -47.05 -69.73
N GLY A 18 -15.74 -48.09 -69.66
CA GLY A 18 -15.07 -48.52 -68.44
C GLY A 18 -14.37 -47.35 -67.76
N ALA A 19 -14.53 -47.27 -66.44
CA ALA A 19 -13.87 -46.29 -65.60
C ALA A 19 -12.37 -46.24 -65.91
N PRO A 20 -11.75 -45.04 -66.01
CA PRO A 20 -10.30 -44.94 -66.05
C PRO A 20 -9.73 -45.62 -64.80
N ALA A 21 -8.67 -46.41 -64.97
CA ALA A 21 -7.92 -46.99 -63.87
C ALA A 21 -7.59 -45.88 -62.84
N PRO A 22 -7.71 -46.14 -61.53
CA PRO A 22 -7.44 -45.14 -60.53
C PRO A 22 -6.01 -44.65 -60.71
N THR A 23 -5.86 -43.35 -60.96
CA THR A 23 -4.59 -42.65 -60.90
C THR A 23 -4.00 -42.94 -59.52
N GLU A 24 -2.82 -43.57 -59.46
CA GLU A 24 -2.09 -43.76 -58.21
C GLU A 24 -1.88 -42.37 -57.60
N GLN A 25 -2.63 -42.08 -56.54
CA GLN A 25 -2.32 -40.97 -55.64
C GLN A 25 -0.93 -41.28 -55.07
N PRO A 26 -0.01 -40.28 -54.99
CA PRO A 26 1.25 -40.50 -54.29
C PRO A 26 0.89 -41.01 -52.89
N LYS A 27 1.40 -42.20 -52.54
CA LYS A 27 1.21 -42.80 -51.21
C LYS A 27 1.61 -41.74 -50.18
N GLN A 28 0.62 -41.16 -49.52
CA GLN A 28 0.87 -40.43 -48.27
C GLN A 28 1.44 -41.47 -47.32
N ASP A 29 2.72 -41.35 -47.00
CA ASP A 29 3.29 -42.09 -45.88
C ASP A 29 2.38 -41.83 -44.68
N PRO A 30 1.96 -42.89 -43.96
CA PRO A 30 1.07 -42.69 -42.82
C PRO A 30 1.81 -41.79 -41.84
N GLN A 31 1.30 -40.58 -41.63
CA GLN A 31 1.73 -39.69 -40.56
C GLN A 31 1.66 -40.49 -39.26
N ARG A 32 2.80 -41.04 -38.84
CA ARG A 32 2.91 -41.71 -37.55
C ARG A 32 2.63 -40.64 -36.52
N ALA A 33 1.50 -40.78 -35.83
CA ALA A 33 1.12 -39.90 -34.74
C ALA A 33 2.33 -39.73 -33.81
N MET A 34 2.79 -38.49 -33.63
CA MET A 34 3.84 -38.17 -32.67
C MET A 34 3.34 -38.60 -31.28
N ARG A 35 3.78 -39.77 -30.81
CA ARG A 35 3.47 -40.28 -29.48
C ARG A 35 4.48 -39.70 -28.52
N ILE A 36 4.08 -38.68 -27.76
CA ILE A 36 4.88 -38.18 -26.64
C ILE A 36 5.05 -39.33 -25.64
N SER A 37 6.29 -39.67 -25.29
CA SER A 37 6.54 -40.79 -24.39
C SER A 37 6.07 -40.43 -22.97
N PRO A 38 5.41 -41.35 -22.24
CA PRO A 38 5.06 -41.14 -20.83
C PRO A 38 6.28 -40.77 -19.97
N THR A 39 7.46 -41.25 -20.36
CA THR A 39 8.74 -40.93 -19.72
C THR A 39 9.14 -39.48 -19.90
N LEU A 40 8.93 -38.87 -21.08
CA LEU A 40 9.16 -37.45 -21.32
C LEU A 40 8.17 -36.57 -20.54
N VAL A 41 6.91 -37.00 -20.43
CA VAL A 41 5.90 -36.33 -19.58
C VAL A 41 6.27 -36.42 -18.10
N ALA A 42 6.77 -37.57 -17.65
CA ALA A 42 7.23 -37.74 -16.28
C ALA A 42 8.51 -36.93 -15.98
N LEU A 43 9.41 -36.77 -16.96
CA LEU A 43 10.60 -35.94 -16.84
C LEU A 43 10.28 -34.44 -16.85
N SER A 44 9.26 -33.99 -17.61
CA SER A 44 8.82 -32.59 -17.56
C SER A 44 8.11 -32.24 -16.25
N ALA A 45 7.38 -33.20 -15.65
CA ALA A 45 6.73 -33.02 -14.36
C ALA A 45 7.72 -32.89 -13.18
N ARG A 46 8.96 -33.38 -13.30
CA ARG A 46 9.98 -33.26 -12.23
C ARG A 46 10.44 -31.82 -11.97
N ASN A 47 10.15 -30.88 -12.88
CA ASN A 47 10.50 -29.47 -12.73
C ASN A 47 9.37 -28.61 -12.14
N ILE A 48 8.22 -29.18 -11.81
CA ILE A 48 7.19 -28.50 -11.02
C ILE A 48 7.60 -28.64 -9.57
N SER A 49 8.41 -27.72 -9.08
CA SER A 49 8.70 -27.57 -7.65
C SER A 49 7.38 -27.31 -6.94
N VAL A 50 6.81 -28.34 -6.31
CA VAL A 50 5.72 -28.18 -5.34
C VAL A 50 6.32 -27.39 -4.18
N GLU A 51 6.01 -26.09 -4.09
CA GLU A 51 6.40 -25.31 -2.92
C GLU A 51 5.87 -26.03 -1.68
N PRO A 52 6.71 -26.28 -0.67
CA PRO A 52 6.27 -26.94 0.55
C PRO A 52 5.15 -26.11 1.17
N GLN A 53 4.01 -26.76 1.45
CA GLN A 53 2.88 -26.14 2.11
C GLN A 53 3.35 -25.60 3.47
N GLN A 54 3.34 -24.28 3.60
CA GLN A 54 3.77 -23.63 4.83
C GLN A 54 2.64 -23.73 5.86
N GLU A 55 3.00 -24.16 7.07
CA GLU A 55 2.08 -24.41 8.19
C GLU A 55 2.22 -23.29 9.24
N HIS A 56 1.14 -23.00 9.95
CA HIS A 56 1.17 -22.22 11.19
C HIS A 56 1.97 -22.95 12.24
N LYS A 57 2.98 -22.25 12.78
CA LYS A 57 3.86 -22.73 13.85
C LYS A 57 4.13 -21.57 14.81
N PRO A 58 4.49 -21.85 16.07
CA PRO A 58 4.97 -20.83 16.98
C PRO A 58 6.11 -20.04 16.34
N TYR A 59 6.02 -18.72 16.38
CA TYR A 59 7.11 -17.87 15.87
C TYR A 59 8.36 -18.04 16.74
N GLU A 60 9.51 -18.27 16.09
CA GLU A 60 10.80 -18.31 16.75
C GLU A 60 11.56 -16.99 16.52
N PRO A 61 11.76 -16.16 17.55
CA PRO A 61 12.48 -14.91 17.41
C PRO A 61 14.01 -15.14 17.29
N PRO A 62 14.77 -14.15 16.78
CA PRO A 62 16.22 -14.20 16.71
C PRO A 62 16.89 -14.49 18.07
N PRO A 63 18.12 -15.04 18.07
CA PRO A 63 18.90 -15.24 19.29
C PRO A 63 19.04 -13.95 20.10
N GLY A 64 18.85 -14.05 21.41
CA GLY A 64 18.97 -12.92 22.35
C GLY A 64 17.69 -12.13 22.58
N VAL A 65 16.62 -12.31 21.77
CA VAL A 65 15.32 -11.67 22.04
C VAL A 65 14.70 -12.24 23.30
N ILE A 66 14.58 -13.57 23.39
CA ILE A 66 14.16 -14.25 24.62
C ILE A 66 15.42 -14.59 25.44
N PRO A 67 15.45 -14.30 26.75
CA PRO A 67 16.55 -14.69 27.63
C PRO A 67 16.84 -16.20 27.60
N GLU A 68 18.12 -16.58 27.71
CA GLU A 68 18.51 -17.97 27.85
C GLU A 68 17.83 -18.61 29.08
N GLY A 69 17.27 -19.81 28.90
CA GLY A 69 16.50 -20.52 29.92
C GLY A 69 15.01 -20.16 29.99
N LYS A 70 14.58 -19.00 29.45
CA LYS A 70 13.15 -18.60 29.44
C LYS A 70 12.39 -18.98 28.17
N LYS A 71 13.07 -19.56 27.16
CA LYS A 71 12.44 -19.98 25.89
C LYS A 71 11.35 -21.03 26.12
N ALA A 72 11.58 -22.01 26.99
CA ALA A 72 10.59 -23.04 27.30
C ALA A 72 9.34 -22.45 27.98
N ASP A 73 9.53 -21.55 28.95
CA ASP A 73 8.43 -20.89 29.65
C ASP A 73 7.63 -19.97 28.72
N ALA A 74 8.30 -19.21 27.86
CA ALA A 74 7.66 -18.31 26.90
C ALA A 74 6.80 -19.07 25.88
N LEU A 75 7.29 -20.21 25.38
CA LEU A 75 6.56 -21.06 24.45
C LEU A 75 5.44 -21.87 25.15
N ALA A 76 5.61 -22.23 26.43
CA ALA A 76 4.60 -22.97 27.19
C ALA A 76 3.32 -22.15 27.45
N MET A 77 3.38 -20.83 27.33
CA MET A 77 2.21 -19.94 27.43
C MET A 77 1.36 -19.93 26.16
N ASP A 78 1.85 -20.50 25.06
CA ASP A 78 1.10 -20.63 23.81
C ASP A 78 0.09 -21.78 23.87
N ALA A 79 -1.17 -21.42 24.06
CA ALA A 79 -2.31 -22.34 24.09
C ALA A 79 -2.96 -22.53 22.71
N THR A 80 -2.34 -22.06 21.63
CA THR A 80 -2.93 -22.10 20.29
C THR A 80 -3.06 -23.54 19.78
N PRO A 81 -4.26 -23.98 19.34
CA PRO A 81 -4.46 -25.31 18.79
C PRO A 81 -3.98 -25.38 17.34
N TYR A 82 -2.66 -25.47 17.14
CA TYR A 82 -2.03 -25.42 15.81
C TYR A 82 -2.57 -26.44 14.81
N ASP A 83 -2.91 -27.65 15.23
CA ASP A 83 -3.49 -28.66 14.33
C ASP A 83 -4.82 -28.18 13.74
N TYR A 84 -5.73 -27.67 14.60
CA TYR A 84 -7.00 -27.10 14.16
C TYR A 84 -6.79 -25.85 13.28
N VAL A 85 -5.83 -24.99 13.65
CA VAL A 85 -5.51 -23.80 12.85
C VAL A 85 -4.99 -24.18 11.47
N ASN A 86 -4.13 -25.19 11.38
CA ASN A 86 -3.60 -25.67 10.11
C ASN A 86 -4.66 -26.34 9.23
N ASP A 87 -5.63 -27.04 9.82
CA ASP A 87 -6.75 -27.64 9.09
C ASP A 87 -7.69 -26.57 8.49
N VAL A 88 -7.92 -25.48 9.22
CA VAL A 88 -8.91 -24.44 8.84
C VAL A 88 -8.28 -23.28 8.05
N PHE A 89 -7.05 -22.88 8.37
CA PHE A 89 -6.36 -21.70 7.82
C PHE A 89 -5.13 -22.06 6.98
N CYS A 90 -5.21 -23.18 6.25
CA CYS A 90 -4.10 -23.77 5.49
C CYS A 90 -3.49 -22.92 4.36
N HIS A 91 -4.10 -21.78 4.02
CA HIS A 91 -3.67 -20.90 2.93
C HIS A 91 -3.21 -19.50 3.37
N ALA A 92 -3.33 -19.18 4.66
CA ALA A 92 -3.01 -17.85 5.18
C ALA A 92 -2.25 -17.98 6.50
N HIS A 93 -0.93 -17.89 6.46
CA HIS A 93 -0.03 -18.05 7.61
C HIS A 93 1.02 -16.94 7.64
N PHE A 94 1.55 -16.67 8.83
CA PHE A 94 2.60 -15.68 9.01
C PHE A 94 3.90 -16.14 8.33
N ARG A 95 4.47 -15.31 7.43
CA ARG A 95 5.69 -15.66 6.70
C ARG A 95 6.99 -15.44 7.51
N GLY A 96 6.90 -14.81 8.68
CA GLY A 96 8.04 -14.47 9.52
C GLY A 96 8.69 -13.13 9.14
N TYR A 97 9.19 -12.41 10.14
CA TYR A 97 9.81 -11.08 9.92
C TYR A 97 11.01 -11.09 8.96
N PRO A 98 11.92 -12.09 8.92
CA PRO A 98 13.03 -12.07 7.97
C PRO A 98 12.58 -12.08 6.51
N PHE A 99 11.52 -12.84 6.20
CA PHE A 99 10.95 -12.87 4.86
C PHE A 99 10.26 -11.54 4.52
N LEU A 100 9.47 -11.00 5.44
CA LEU A 100 8.85 -9.68 5.27
C LEU A 100 9.90 -8.57 5.09
N ALA A 101 11.01 -8.62 5.84
CA ALA A 101 12.12 -7.70 5.70
C ALA A 101 12.77 -7.78 4.30
N ALA A 102 12.86 -8.97 3.71
CA ALA A 102 13.32 -9.14 2.33
C ALA A 102 12.34 -8.49 1.33
N LEU A 103 11.03 -8.63 1.52
CA LEU A 103 10.04 -7.96 0.67
C LEU A 103 10.17 -6.44 0.72
N THR A 104 10.53 -5.86 1.87
CA THR A 104 10.74 -4.41 1.97
C THR A 104 11.89 -3.91 1.09
N GLN A 105 12.77 -4.77 0.57
CA GLN A 105 13.84 -4.34 -0.35
C GLN A 105 13.32 -4.09 -1.77
N LEU A 106 12.12 -4.56 -2.10
CA LEU A 106 11.47 -4.35 -3.38
C LEU A 106 10.61 -3.08 -3.34
N PRO A 107 10.72 -2.19 -4.34
CA PRO A 107 10.02 -0.90 -4.35
C PRO A 107 8.50 -1.07 -4.39
N GLU A 108 7.99 -2.12 -5.04
CA GLU A 108 6.56 -2.40 -5.16
C GLU A 108 5.90 -2.65 -3.80
N TYR A 109 6.62 -3.25 -2.84
CA TYR A 109 6.15 -3.45 -1.46
C TYR A 109 6.48 -2.25 -0.58
N ARG A 110 7.71 -1.72 -0.66
CA ARG A 110 8.19 -0.63 0.20
C ARG A 110 7.34 0.63 0.05
N LYS A 111 7.01 0.98 -1.19
CA LYS A 111 6.29 2.23 -1.50
C LYS A 111 4.88 2.26 -0.92
N MET A 112 4.21 1.12 -0.75
CA MET A 112 2.87 1.07 -0.17
C MET A 112 2.86 1.62 1.26
N SER A 113 3.62 1.00 2.15
CA SER A 113 3.67 1.40 3.56
C SER A 113 4.27 2.80 3.74
N GLU A 114 5.32 3.14 2.99
CA GLU A 114 5.93 4.47 3.07
C GLU A 114 4.98 5.58 2.63
N THR A 115 4.21 5.39 1.55
CA THR A 115 3.25 6.40 1.09
C THR A 115 2.16 6.59 2.14
N ILE A 116 1.59 5.51 2.68
CA ILE A 116 0.58 5.59 3.75
C ILE A 116 1.14 6.34 4.96
N ALA A 117 2.34 5.98 5.44
CA ALA A 117 2.95 6.62 6.61
C ALA A 117 3.32 8.10 6.35
N LYS A 118 3.82 8.43 5.16
CA LYS A 118 4.10 9.82 4.75
C LYS A 118 2.82 10.65 4.70
N GLU A 119 1.73 10.09 4.19
CA GLU A 119 0.44 10.78 4.10
C GLU A 119 -0.21 10.94 5.47
N MET A 120 -0.12 9.92 6.34
CA MET A 120 -0.52 10.03 7.74
C MET A 120 0.24 11.12 8.49
N THR A 121 1.50 11.33 8.13
CA THR A 121 2.33 12.34 8.80
C THR A 121 2.41 13.64 8.03
N ARG A 122 1.85 13.78 6.81
CA ARG A 122 1.92 15.00 5.97
C ARG A 122 1.36 16.22 6.72
N LYS A 123 0.14 16.06 7.22
CA LYS A 123 -0.54 16.95 8.17
C LYS A 123 -0.83 16.14 9.42
N PHE A 124 -0.17 16.47 10.54
CA PHE A 124 -0.14 15.61 11.71
C PHE A 124 -1.28 15.96 12.65
N ILE A 125 -0.97 16.49 13.83
CA ILE A 125 -1.96 16.87 14.84
C ILE A 125 -1.87 18.36 15.11
N LYS A 126 -3.02 18.95 15.40
CA LYS A 126 -3.13 20.29 15.96
C LYS A 126 -3.54 20.19 17.42
N ILE A 127 -2.86 20.92 18.29
CA ILE A 127 -3.18 20.94 19.71
C ILE A 127 -4.31 21.94 19.94
N LEU A 128 -5.31 21.51 20.71
CA LEU A 128 -6.48 22.31 21.07
C LEU A 128 -6.53 22.46 22.58
N ALA A 129 -6.97 23.63 23.04
CA ALA A 129 -7.37 23.84 24.42
C ALA A 129 -8.88 24.13 24.47
N VAL A 130 -9.57 23.53 25.43
CA VAL A 130 -10.98 23.77 25.71
C VAL A 130 -11.09 24.56 27.01
N GLY A 131 -11.79 25.70 26.98
CA GLY A 131 -12.05 26.55 28.15
C GLY A 131 -11.71 28.02 27.92
N ASP A 132 -12.11 28.87 28.86
CA ASP A 132 -11.95 30.33 28.77
C ASP A 132 -10.55 30.82 29.19
N GLU A 133 -9.71 29.95 29.74
CA GLU A 133 -8.34 30.29 30.16
C GLU A 133 -7.39 30.27 28.95
N ASP A 134 -6.55 31.31 28.84
CA ASP A 134 -5.49 31.35 27.83
C ASP A 134 -4.40 30.31 28.14
N LYS A 135 -4.38 29.24 27.33
CA LYS A 135 -3.40 28.13 27.42
C LYS A 135 -2.37 28.18 26.28
N SER A 136 -2.26 29.30 25.58
CA SER A 136 -1.39 29.45 24.41
C SER A 136 0.08 29.11 24.71
N ASP A 137 0.58 29.45 25.89
CA ASP A 137 1.96 29.16 26.29
C ASP A 137 2.20 27.67 26.54
N LYS A 138 1.23 26.96 27.15
CA LYS A 138 1.30 25.50 27.32
C LYS A 138 1.24 24.81 25.96
N ILE A 139 0.38 25.26 25.06
CA ILE A 139 0.27 24.73 23.69
C ILE A 139 1.61 24.87 22.95
N LYS A 140 2.21 26.06 22.94
CA LYS A 140 3.52 26.30 22.30
C LYS A 140 4.60 25.38 22.86
N GLN A 141 4.66 25.19 24.19
CA GLN A 141 5.62 24.27 24.81
C GLN A 141 5.40 22.81 24.40
N ILE A 142 4.14 22.37 24.25
CA ILE A 142 3.83 21.03 23.73
C ILE A 142 4.28 20.91 22.27
N GLU A 143 4.00 21.89 21.42
CA GLU A 143 4.41 21.89 20.01
C GLU A 143 5.94 21.84 19.87
N GLU A 144 6.66 22.64 20.66
CA GLU A 144 8.12 22.58 20.74
C GLU A 144 8.61 21.20 21.22
N ALA A 145 7.95 20.60 22.20
CA ALA A 145 8.29 19.27 22.70
C ALA A 145 8.01 18.16 21.65
N LEU A 146 6.92 18.25 20.88
CA LEU A 146 6.62 17.31 19.79
C LEU A 146 7.74 17.30 18.73
N VAL A 147 8.28 18.48 18.41
CA VAL A 147 9.43 18.62 17.50
C VAL A 147 10.70 18.11 18.17
N ARG A 148 10.97 18.51 19.42
CA ARG A 148 12.18 18.13 20.17
C ARG A 148 12.31 16.62 20.35
N PHE A 149 11.21 15.94 20.62
CA PHE A 149 11.16 14.48 20.77
C PHE A 149 10.85 13.73 19.47
N GLN A 150 10.79 14.43 18.33
CA GLN A 150 10.59 13.86 17.00
C GLN A 150 9.34 12.96 16.89
N VAL A 151 8.25 13.31 17.60
CA VAL A 151 7.06 12.45 17.72
C VAL A 151 6.49 12.08 16.35
N ARG A 152 6.44 13.05 15.43
CA ARG A 152 5.96 12.85 14.05
C ARG A 152 6.80 11.81 13.29
N ASP A 153 8.12 11.84 13.42
CA ASP A 153 9.00 10.90 12.73
C ASP A 153 8.95 9.51 13.34
N VAL A 154 8.90 9.41 14.68
CA VAL A 154 8.78 8.12 15.37
C VAL A 154 7.42 7.48 15.09
N PHE A 155 6.34 8.27 15.03
CA PHE A 155 5.03 7.83 14.58
C PHE A 155 5.09 7.29 13.14
N ARG A 156 5.73 8.03 12.21
CA ARG A 156 5.91 7.58 10.82
C ARG A 156 6.60 6.21 10.78
N GLN A 157 7.71 6.05 11.48
CA GLN A 157 8.47 4.80 11.53
C GLN A 157 7.64 3.64 12.08
N ALA A 158 6.83 3.87 13.12
CA ALA A 158 5.96 2.84 13.68
C ALA A 158 4.86 2.39 12.70
N VAL A 159 4.27 3.34 11.95
CA VAL A 159 3.30 3.02 10.89
C VAL A 159 3.96 2.29 9.72
N GLU A 160 5.17 2.68 9.33
CA GLU A 160 5.96 1.96 8.31
C GLU A 160 6.19 0.50 8.75
N MET A 161 6.61 0.29 9.99
CA MET A 161 6.80 -1.05 10.57
C MET A 161 5.50 -1.86 10.62
N ASP A 162 4.37 -1.24 10.97
CA ASP A 162 3.05 -1.89 10.88
C ASP A 162 2.74 -2.35 9.44
N GLY A 163 2.95 -1.49 8.45
CA GLY A 163 2.75 -1.87 7.04
C GLY A 163 3.69 -3.00 6.58
N PHE A 164 4.97 -2.95 6.95
CA PHE A 164 5.96 -3.95 6.53
C PHE A 164 5.80 -5.30 7.24
N PHE A 165 5.56 -5.26 8.54
CA PHE A 165 5.68 -6.41 9.43
C PHE A 165 4.36 -6.82 10.09
N GLY A 166 3.31 -6.01 9.95
CA GLY A 166 2.04 -6.19 10.65
C GLY A 166 2.04 -5.66 12.07
N ARG A 167 3.18 -5.11 12.54
CA ARG A 167 3.28 -4.45 13.84
C ARG A 167 4.39 -3.40 13.84
N GLY A 168 4.09 -2.23 14.37
CA GLY A 168 5.08 -1.28 14.89
C GLY A 168 4.96 -1.13 16.41
N GLN A 169 6.05 -0.74 17.07
CA GLN A 169 6.02 -0.43 18.50
C GLN A 169 6.79 0.87 18.77
N ILE A 170 6.27 1.71 19.66
CA ILE A 170 7.00 2.88 20.17
C ILE A 170 7.30 2.66 21.65
N TYR A 171 8.58 2.59 21.99
CA TYR A 171 9.05 2.59 23.37
C TYR A 171 9.11 4.01 23.92
N ILE A 172 8.49 4.22 25.08
CA ILE A 172 8.51 5.47 25.84
C ILE A 172 9.74 5.46 26.77
N ASP A 173 10.79 6.20 26.41
CA ASP A 173 12.03 6.25 27.18
C ASP A 173 11.97 7.35 28.23
N VAL A 174 11.84 6.96 29.49
CA VAL A 174 11.82 7.86 30.65
C VAL A 174 13.00 7.54 31.58
N LYS A 175 13.41 8.52 32.39
CA LYS A 175 14.30 8.29 33.52
C LYS A 175 13.61 7.48 34.60
N LYS A 176 14.38 6.79 35.43
CA LYS A 176 13.87 6.19 36.66
C LYS A 176 13.35 7.28 37.60
N PRO A 177 12.24 7.08 38.34
CA PRO A 177 11.71 8.10 39.25
C PRO A 177 12.69 8.58 40.33
N SER A 178 13.55 7.69 40.82
CA SER A 178 14.46 7.94 41.94
C SER A 178 15.89 8.31 41.52
N GLY A 179 16.15 8.63 40.25
CA GLY A 179 17.50 8.90 39.77
C GLY A 179 17.56 9.42 38.33
N GLU A 180 18.78 9.67 37.85
CA GLU A 180 18.99 10.23 36.51
C GLU A 180 19.21 9.17 35.42
N ILE A 181 19.29 7.90 35.82
CA ILE A 181 19.55 6.79 34.91
C ILE A 181 18.28 6.52 34.06
N PRO A 182 18.41 6.24 32.75
CA PRO A 182 17.30 5.79 31.92
C PRO A 182 16.64 4.52 32.47
N ALA A 183 15.29 4.46 32.46
CA ALA A 183 14.54 3.28 32.90
C ALA A 183 14.94 2.02 32.11
N ARG A 184 15.33 2.18 30.84
CA ARG A 184 15.81 1.07 29.99
C ARG A 184 17.04 0.33 30.53
N ASP A 185 17.78 0.93 31.46
CA ASP A 185 18.99 0.36 32.06
C ASP A 185 18.73 -0.27 33.44
N ASP A 186 17.48 -0.26 33.90
CA ASP A 186 17.01 -0.86 35.15
C ASP A 186 15.93 -1.91 34.86
N ALA A 187 16.24 -3.18 35.15
CA ALA A 187 15.36 -4.30 34.83
C ALA A 187 14.06 -4.29 35.65
N ASP A 188 14.12 -3.87 36.92
CA ASP A 188 12.95 -3.84 37.79
C ASP A 188 12.00 -2.71 37.39
N GLU A 189 12.56 -1.56 36.98
CA GLU A 189 11.76 -0.45 36.48
C GLU A 189 11.07 -0.81 35.16
N LEU A 190 11.76 -1.49 34.22
CA LEU A 190 11.17 -1.92 32.94
C LEU A 190 10.01 -2.91 33.11
N ASP A 191 10.10 -3.84 34.06
CA ASP A 191 9.05 -4.82 34.35
C ASP A 191 7.84 -4.16 35.06
N SER A 192 8.07 -3.06 35.78
CA SER A 192 7.00 -2.31 36.44
C SER A 192 6.17 -1.48 35.45
N PRO A 193 4.84 -1.35 35.68
CA PRO A 193 3.98 -0.56 34.83
C PRO A 193 4.37 0.93 34.85
N LEU A 194 4.45 1.52 33.67
CA LEU A 194 4.50 2.97 33.52
C LEU A 194 3.08 3.53 33.69
N LEU A 195 2.80 4.02 34.89
CA LEU A 195 1.57 4.75 35.19
C LEU A 195 1.74 6.21 34.76
N LEU A 196 0.71 6.81 34.17
CA LEU A 196 0.68 8.23 33.78
C LEU A 196 0.46 9.12 35.00
N ASP A 197 1.44 9.13 35.90
CA ASP A 197 1.44 9.91 37.13
C ASP A 197 2.80 10.58 37.35
N LYS A 198 2.79 11.77 37.95
CA LYS A 198 3.99 12.57 38.25
C LYS A 198 5.01 11.85 39.13
N ALA A 199 4.59 10.88 39.95
CA ALA A 199 5.48 10.06 40.75
C ALA A 199 6.30 9.09 39.90
N LYS A 200 5.77 8.64 38.75
CA LYS A 200 6.49 7.79 37.80
C LYS A 200 7.17 8.57 36.68
N ILE A 201 6.61 9.69 36.28
CA ILE A 201 7.14 10.57 35.23
C ILE A 201 7.31 11.97 35.83
N PRO A 202 8.37 12.21 36.63
CA PRO A 202 8.62 13.53 37.17
C PRO A 202 8.99 14.52 36.06
N LYS A 203 8.92 15.82 36.37
CA LYS A 203 9.29 16.88 35.42
C LYS A 203 10.71 16.65 34.89
N GLY A 204 10.87 16.67 33.56
CA GLY A 204 12.14 16.40 32.86
C GLY A 204 12.55 14.92 32.79
N ALA A 205 11.62 13.99 33.04
CA ALA A 205 11.87 12.55 32.98
C ALA A 205 11.88 11.98 31.56
N LEU A 206 11.12 12.55 30.61
CA LEU A 206 11.06 12.05 29.24
C LEU A 206 12.39 12.27 28.53
N LEU A 207 13.01 11.17 28.09
CA LEU A 207 14.23 11.17 27.27
C LEU A 207 13.88 11.17 25.77
N GLY A 208 12.77 10.54 25.40
CA GLY A 208 12.23 10.54 24.06
C GLY A 208 11.43 9.28 23.73
N PHE A 209 11.05 9.16 22.46
CA PHE A 209 10.33 8.00 21.93
C PHE A 209 11.22 7.25 20.95
N ARG A 210 11.15 5.92 20.93
CA ARG A 210 11.90 5.11 19.96
C ARG A 210 11.01 4.07 19.30
N ALA A 211 11.02 4.04 17.97
CA ALA A 211 10.40 2.96 17.23
C ALA A 211 11.23 1.68 17.43
N VAL A 212 10.56 0.58 17.76
CA VAL A 212 11.16 -0.75 17.96
C VAL A 212 10.55 -1.68 16.92
N GLU A 213 11.42 -2.25 16.09
CA GLU A 213 11.01 -3.22 15.08
C GLU A 213 10.53 -4.52 15.76
N PRO A 214 9.42 -5.11 15.28
CA PRO A 214 8.80 -6.26 15.93
C PRO A 214 9.66 -7.53 15.91
N VAL A 215 10.67 -7.61 15.04
CA VAL A 215 11.62 -8.74 15.00
C VAL A 215 12.46 -8.86 16.27
N TRP A 216 12.65 -7.75 17.00
CA TRP A 216 13.41 -7.71 18.25
C TRP A 216 12.55 -7.88 19.49
N THR A 217 11.25 -8.20 19.31
CA THR A 217 10.29 -8.30 20.40
C THR A 217 9.46 -9.58 20.35
N TYR A 218 9.18 -10.14 21.53
CA TYR A 218 8.39 -11.36 21.69
C TYR A 218 7.49 -11.25 22.92
N PRO A 219 6.21 -11.67 22.88
CA PRO A 219 5.33 -11.64 24.04
C PRO A 219 5.88 -12.52 25.16
N SER A 220 5.87 -12.01 26.39
CA SER A 220 6.34 -12.74 27.56
C SER A 220 5.18 -13.35 28.36
N GLN A 221 4.06 -12.61 28.47
CA GLN A 221 2.88 -13.03 29.22
C GLN A 221 1.61 -12.42 28.61
N TYR A 222 0.54 -13.22 28.50
CA TYR A 222 -0.79 -12.80 28.05
C TYR A 222 -1.87 -13.74 28.63
N ASN A 223 -3.12 -13.29 28.66
CA ASN A 223 -4.26 -14.07 29.13
C ASN A 223 -4.85 -14.94 27.99
N THR A 224 -5.02 -16.24 28.24
CA THR A 224 -5.65 -17.21 27.31
C THR A 224 -6.85 -17.93 27.92
N VAL A 225 -7.26 -17.57 29.14
CA VAL A 225 -8.21 -18.36 29.94
C VAL A 225 -9.64 -17.87 29.75
N ASP A 226 -9.87 -16.57 29.86
CA ASP A 226 -11.23 -15.99 29.87
C ASP A 226 -11.43 -15.02 28.71
N PRO A 227 -12.24 -15.36 27.69
CA PRO A 227 -12.54 -14.48 26.56
C PRO A 227 -13.37 -13.24 26.95
N MET A 228 -13.98 -13.22 28.14
CA MET A 228 -14.72 -12.06 28.65
C MET A 228 -13.82 -11.05 29.35
N ALA A 229 -12.56 -11.42 29.64
CA ALA A 229 -11.61 -10.54 30.29
C ALA A 229 -11.06 -9.50 29.30
N PRO A 230 -10.87 -8.24 29.73
CA PRO A 230 -10.41 -7.16 28.84
C PRO A 230 -8.99 -7.36 28.30
N ASP A 231 -8.20 -8.23 28.93
CA ASP A 231 -6.82 -8.58 28.60
C ASP A 231 -6.68 -9.91 27.83
N PHE A 232 -7.79 -10.54 27.41
CA PHE A 232 -7.77 -11.76 26.61
C PHE A 232 -6.96 -11.57 25.31
N TYR A 233 -5.96 -12.43 25.10
CA TYR A 233 -4.99 -12.36 24.00
C TYR A 233 -4.31 -10.99 23.83
N LYS A 234 -4.12 -10.25 24.93
CA LYS A 234 -3.33 -9.01 24.97
C LYS A 234 -2.07 -9.22 25.83
N PRO A 235 -0.87 -9.08 25.25
CA PRO A 235 0.36 -9.19 26.03
C PRO A 235 0.49 -8.11 27.09
N THR A 236 0.74 -8.52 28.33
CA THR A 236 1.02 -7.63 29.47
C THR A 236 2.50 -7.32 29.61
N ARG A 237 3.36 -8.21 29.07
CA ARG A 237 4.82 -8.10 29.08
C ARG A 237 5.41 -8.53 27.75
N TRP A 238 6.53 -7.93 27.41
CA TRP A 238 7.30 -8.20 26.21
C TRP A 238 8.76 -8.46 26.55
N PHE A 239 9.37 -9.42 25.89
CA PHE A 239 10.82 -9.51 25.80
C PHE A 239 11.31 -8.57 24.70
N VAL A 240 12.27 -7.71 25.03
CA VAL A 240 12.94 -6.79 24.10
C VAL A 240 14.44 -7.01 24.27
N MET A 241 15.07 -7.76 23.36
CA MET A 241 16.50 -8.11 23.43
C MET A 241 16.94 -8.60 24.82
N GLY A 242 16.21 -9.56 25.38
CA GLY A 242 16.52 -10.17 26.68
C GLY A 242 16.04 -9.40 27.90
N LYS A 243 15.49 -8.18 27.74
CA LYS A 243 14.88 -7.40 28.82
C LYS A 243 13.37 -7.65 28.86
N ILE A 244 12.79 -7.76 30.05
CA ILE A 244 11.34 -7.81 30.21
C ILE A 244 10.85 -6.37 30.33
N VAL A 245 9.89 -6.00 29.48
CA VAL A 245 9.31 -4.66 29.40
C VAL A 245 7.80 -4.78 29.57
N HIS A 246 7.23 -4.00 30.49
CA HIS A 246 5.79 -3.92 30.67
C HIS A 246 5.11 -3.31 29.44
N ALA A 247 3.94 -3.83 29.04
CA ALA A 247 3.22 -3.39 27.85
C ALA A 247 2.86 -1.90 27.87
N SER A 248 2.62 -1.30 29.03
CA SER A 248 2.33 0.15 29.14
C SER A 248 3.50 1.07 28.74
N ARG A 249 4.71 0.53 28.54
CA ARG A 249 5.88 1.26 28.02
C ARG A 249 6.04 1.15 26.50
N LEU A 250 5.24 0.30 25.85
CA LEU A 250 5.28 0.00 24.43
C LEU A 250 3.93 0.32 23.79
N LEU A 251 3.87 1.42 23.05
CA LEU A 251 2.68 1.77 22.27
C LEU A 251 2.62 0.89 21.03
N MET A 252 1.55 0.10 20.91
CA MET A 252 1.38 -0.89 19.86
C MET A 252 0.70 -0.27 18.64
N PHE A 253 1.30 -0.42 17.46
CA PHE A 253 0.75 0.00 16.18
C PHE A 253 0.39 -1.25 15.39
N VAL A 254 -0.90 -1.56 15.30
CA VAL A 254 -1.42 -2.68 14.53
C VAL A 254 -2.67 -2.22 13.79
N SER A 255 -2.58 -2.01 12.47
CA SER A 255 -3.75 -1.57 11.67
C SER A 255 -4.66 -2.71 11.25
N ARG A 256 -4.12 -3.92 11.10
CA ARG A 256 -4.81 -5.08 10.51
C ARG A 256 -4.77 -6.27 11.47
N GLU A 257 -5.36 -6.11 12.65
CA GLU A 257 -5.37 -7.17 13.67
C GLU A 257 -5.96 -8.48 13.11
N VAL A 258 -5.29 -9.59 13.42
CA VAL A 258 -5.79 -10.93 13.12
C VAL A 258 -6.75 -11.39 14.23
N PRO A 259 -7.69 -12.32 13.94
CA PRO A 259 -8.53 -12.93 14.96
C PRO A 259 -7.72 -13.53 16.11
N ASP A 260 -8.29 -13.58 17.33
CA ASP A 260 -7.57 -14.02 18.55
C ASP A 260 -6.88 -15.37 18.39
N LEU A 261 -7.53 -16.31 17.68
CA LEU A 261 -6.98 -17.64 17.38
C LEU A 261 -5.64 -17.61 16.62
N LEU A 262 -5.40 -16.57 15.82
CA LEU A 262 -4.19 -16.41 15.01
C LEU A 262 -3.18 -15.46 15.67
N LYS A 263 -3.52 -14.75 16.75
CA LYS A 263 -2.64 -13.73 17.33
C LYS A 263 -1.27 -14.30 17.71
N ALA A 264 -1.22 -15.45 18.38
CA ALA A 264 0.07 -16.07 18.74
C ALA A 264 0.89 -16.47 17.50
N THR A 265 0.24 -16.96 16.43
CA THR A 265 0.93 -17.38 15.20
C THR A 265 1.55 -16.20 14.43
N TYR A 266 0.96 -15.02 14.57
CA TYR A 266 1.47 -13.74 14.06
C TYR A 266 2.31 -12.96 15.10
N ASN A 267 2.78 -13.63 16.17
CA ASN A 267 3.55 -13.02 17.25
C ASN A 267 2.84 -11.82 17.92
N PHE A 268 1.50 -11.79 17.94
CA PHE A 268 0.65 -10.66 18.36
C PHE A 268 0.83 -9.40 17.52
N GLY A 269 1.22 -9.57 16.25
CA GLY A 269 1.04 -8.57 15.21
C GLY A 269 -0.25 -8.81 14.44
N GLY A 270 -0.51 -7.90 13.51
CA GLY A 270 -1.54 -8.03 12.49
C GLY A 270 -0.99 -8.60 11.18
N LEU A 271 -1.84 -8.60 10.17
CA LEU A 271 -1.47 -8.98 8.82
C LEU A 271 -0.70 -7.84 8.15
N SER A 272 0.53 -8.09 7.71
CA SER A 272 1.32 -7.05 7.06
C SER A 272 0.77 -6.70 5.68
N LEU A 273 0.85 -5.42 5.31
CA LEU A 273 0.50 -4.96 3.97
C LEU A 273 1.42 -5.60 2.93
N SER A 274 2.70 -5.79 3.26
CA SER A 274 3.63 -6.51 2.39
C SER A 274 3.16 -7.94 2.10
N GLN A 275 2.62 -8.64 3.10
CA GLN A 275 2.09 -9.99 2.90
C GLN A 275 0.81 -10.00 2.07
N LEU A 276 -0.09 -9.05 2.31
CA LEU A 276 -1.32 -8.89 1.52
C LEU A 276 -1.04 -8.57 0.05
N ALA A 277 -0.02 -7.75 -0.21
CA ALA A 277 0.34 -7.31 -1.54
C ALA A 277 1.02 -8.38 -2.39
N MET A 278 1.55 -9.45 -1.79
CA MET A 278 2.33 -10.48 -2.49
C MET A 278 1.73 -10.98 -3.81
N PRO A 279 0.49 -11.53 -3.83
CA PRO A 279 -0.08 -12.04 -5.07
C PRO A 279 -0.24 -10.97 -6.16
N TYR A 280 -0.49 -9.72 -5.77
CA TYR A 280 -0.64 -8.59 -6.70
C TYR A 280 0.70 -8.14 -7.27
N VAL A 281 1.74 -8.06 -6.42
CA VAL A 281 3.10 -7.75 -6.86
C VAL A 281 3.64 -8.83 -7.78
N ASP A 282 3.44 -10.10 -7.43
CA ASP A 282 3.89 -11.23 -8.26
C ASP A 282 3.21 -11.23 -9.64
N ASN A 283 1.91 -10.93 -9.68
CA ASN A 283 1.17 -10.79 -10.94
C ASN A 283 1.71 -9.63 -11.80
N TRP A 284 1.99 -8.48 -11.18
CA TRP A 284 2.59 -7.33 -11.86
C TRP A 284 3.98 -7.67 -12.42
N LEU A 285 4.86 -8.23 -11.60
CA LEU A 285 6.23 -8.59 -12.00
C LEU A 285 6.21 -9.62 -13.13
N ARG A 286 5.39 -10.68 -13.01
CA ARG A 286 5.22 -11.68 -14.08
C ARG A 286 4.72 -11.08 -15.37
N THR A 287 3.74 -10.17 -15.31
CA THR A 287 3.19 -9.51 -16.50
C THR A 287 4.25 -8.63 -17.16
N ARG A 288 4.97 -7.84 -16.37
CA ARG A 288 6.06 -6.97 -16.84
C ARG A 288 7.15 -7.79 -17.53
N ASP A 289 7.60 -8.85 -16.88
CA ASP A 289 8.68 -9.71 -17.39
C ASP A 289 8.21 -10.45 -18.67
N SER A 290 6.98 -10.98 -18.69
CA SER A 290 6.41 -11.64 -19.88
C SER A 290 6.29 -10.71 -21.09
N VAL A 291 5.94 -9.44 -20.87
CA VAL A 291 5.91 -8.44 -21.95
C VAL A 291 7.32 -8.12 -22.43
N SER A 292 8.30 -8.00 -21.52
CA SER A 292 9.70 -7.81 -21.89
C SER A 292 10.24 -8.97 -22.74
N ASP A 293 9.92 -10.20 -22.34
CA ASP A 293 10.25 -11.41 -23.10
C ASP A 293 9.59 -11.39 -24.48
N MET A 294 8.32 -10.97 -24.57
CA MET A 294 7.62 -10.86 -25.85
C MET A 294 8.23 -9.81 -26.78
N VAL A 295 8.79 -8.72 -26.25
CA VAL A 295 9.54 -7.75 -27.07
C VAL A 295 10.80 -8.40 -27.65
N HIS A 296 11.50 -9.21 -26.87
CA HIS A 296 12.66 -9.96 -27.36
C HIS A 296 12.26 -11.06 -28.37
N SER A 297 11.12 -11.72 -28.15
CA SER A 297 10.60 -12.80 -29.00
C SER A 297 9.56 -12.34 -30.02
N TYR A 298 9.51 -11.04 -30.35
CA TYR A 298 8.48 -10.48 -31.24
C TYR A 298 8.38 -11.24 -32.56
N SER A 299 9.53 -11.64 -33.09
CA SER A 299 9.65 -12.46 -34.29
C SER A 299 10.45 -13.72 -33.98
N VAL A 300 9.74 -14.84 -33.88
CA VAL A 300 10.35 -16.17 -33.83
C VAL A 300 10.33 -16.76 -35.22
N SER A 301 11.50 -17.12 -35.71
CA SER A 301 11.66 -17.76 -37.00
C SER A 301 12.27 -19.15 -36.83
N GLY A 302 11.95 -20.04 -37.76
CA GLY A 302 12.46 -21.40 -37.77
C GLY A 302 12.57 -21.93 -39.19
N ILE A 303 13.32 -23.02 -39.32
CA ILE A 303 13.50 -23.72 -40.59
C ILE A 303 12.86 -25.10 -40.41
N LYS A 304 11.86 -25.40 -41.24
CA LYS A 304 11.37 -26.78 -41.37
C LYS A 304 12.37 -27.55 -42.21
N THR A 305 12.76 -28.72 -41.72
CA THR A 305 13.65 -29.65 -42.40
C THR A 305 13.22 -31.08 -42.11
N ASN A 306 13.77 -32.07 -42.83
CA ASN A 306 13.49 -33.48 -42.58
C ASN A 306 14.18 -33.96 -41.30
N MET A 307 13.44 -33.93 -40.18
CA MET A 307 13.93 -34.39 -38.88
C MET A 307 13.99 -35.93 -38.76
N GLN A 308 13.48 -36.69 -39.74
CA GLN A 308 13.43 -38.15 -39.67
C GLN A 308 14.83 -38.78 -39.71
N ASP A 309 15.70 -38.28 -40.60
CA ASP A 309 17.07 -38.79 -40.74
C ASP A 309 17.96 -38.32 -39.58
N VAL A 310 17.71 -37.11 -39.09
CA VAL A 310 18.42 -36.49 -37.96
C VAL A 310 18.16 -37.24 -36.66
N LEU A 311 16.90 -37.56 -36.37
CA LEU A 311 16.50 -38.30 -35.16
C LEU A 311 16.90 -39.78 -35.24
N ALA A 312 17.17 -40.31 -36.44
CA ALA A 312 17.73 -41.65 -36.65
C ALA A 312 19.27 -41.70 -36.44
N GLY A 313 19.91 -40.57 -36.10
CA GLY A 313 21.33 -40.49 -35.76
C GLY A 313 22.27 -40.19 -36.93
N ALA A 314 21.75 -39.95 -38.13
CA ALA A 314 22.53 -39.52 -39.29
C ALA A 314 22.59 -37.98 -39.37
N GLY A 315 23.77 -37.39 -39.50
CA GLY A 315 23.93 -35.95 -39.83
C GLY A 315 23.57 -34.93 -38.72
N ALA A 316 23.35 -35.37 -37.47
CA ALA A 316 22.97 -34.48 -36.37
C ALA A 316 24.01 -33.37 -36.08
N GLU A 317 25.30 -33.66 -36.24
CA GLU A 317 26.38 -32.70 -35.98
C GLU A 317 26.42 -31.56 -37.01
N ASP A 318 26.20 -31.86 -38.29
CA ASP A 318 26.15 -30.84 -39.35
C ASP A 318 24.88 -29.99 -39.27
N LEU A 319 23.74 -30.56 -38.86
CA LEU A 319 22.54 -29.77 -38.58
C LEU A 319 22.74 -28.83 -37.39
N MET A 320 23.42 -29.27 -36.32
CA MET A 320 23.73 -28.41 -35.18
C MET A 320 24.71 -27.28 -35.56
N ARG A 321 25.72 -27.56 -36.38
CA ARG A 321 26.61 -26.52 -36.94
C ARG A 321 25.84 -25.55 -37.85
N ARG A 322 24.86 -26.03 -38.61
CA ARG A 322 23.96 -25.20 -39.42
C ARG A 322 23.02 -24.35 -38.56
N ALA A 323 22.49 -24.88 -37.46
CA ALA A 323 21.72 -24.11 -36.48
C ALA A 323 22.57 -23.02 -35.80
N GLN A 324 23.85 -23.31 -35.57
CA GLN A 324 24.79 -22.31 -35.04
C GLN A 324 25.15 -21.24 -36.10
N LEU A 325 25.35 -21.63 -37.37
CA LEU A 325 25.49 -20.69 -38.48
C LEU A 325 24.25 -19.79 -38.58
N TYR A 326 23.05 -20.38 -38.51
CA TYR A 326 21.78 -19.67 -38.49
C TYR A 326 21.74 -18.63 -37.36
N ASN A 327 22.04 -19.03 -36.12
CA ASN A 327 22.04 -18.11 -34.98
C ASN A 327 23.05 -16.95 -35.16
N ASN A 328 24.18 -17.20 -35.82
CA ASN A 328 25.22 -16.19 -36.05
C ASN A 328 24.88 -15.24 -37.22
N THR A 329 24.13 -15.68 -38.23
CA THR A 329 23.81 -14.90 -39.43
C THR A 329 22.40 -14.30 -39.42
N ARG A 330 21.61 -14.52 -38.35
CA ARG A 330 20.22 -14.02 -38.22
C ARG A 330 20.11 -12.53 -37.89
N ASP A 331 21.18 -11.88 -37.45
CA ASP A 331 21.12 -10.45 -37.13
C ASP A 331 20.75 -9.63 -38.38
N ASN A 332 20.20 -8.43 -38.20
CA ASN A 332 19.68 -7.54 -39.24
C ASN A 332 20.71 -7.13 -40.33
N ARG A 333 21.95 -7.59 -40.22
CA ARG A 333 23.06 -7.38 -41.17
C ARG A 333 23.48 -8.65 -41.91
N GLY A 334 22.91 -9.81 -41.58
CA GLY A 334 23.20 -11.09 -42.23
C GLY A 334 22.17 -11.46 -43.31
N ILE A 335 22.54 -12.40 -44.17
CA ILE A 335 21.68 -12.98 -45.20
C ILE A 335 21.46 -14.45 -44.86
N LEU A 336 20.19 -14.87 -44.77
CA LEU A 336 19.82 -16.27 -44.60
C LEU A 336 19.70 -16.94 -45.97
N MET A 337 20.47 -18.01 -46.19
CA MET A 337 20.38 -18.86 -47.37
C MET A 337 19.69 -20.17 -47.00
N LEU A 338 18.70 -20.57 -47.81
CA LEU A 338 17.91 -21.78 -47.62
C LEU A 338 18.04 -22.67 -48.85
N ASP A 339 18.00 -23.98 -48.63
CA ASP A 339 17.89 -24.93 -49.73
C ASP A 339 16.48 -24.90 -50.32
N LYS A 340 16.39 -24.71 -51.65
CA LYS A 340 15.13 -24.43 -52.35
C LYS A 340 14.13 -25.59 -52.28
N ASP A 341 14.61 -26.82 -52.23
CA ASP A 341 13.78 -28.02 -52.41
C ASP A 341 13.56 -28.78 -51.09
N SER A 342 14.38 -28.53 -50.06
CA SER A 342 14.37 -29.29 -48.81
C SER A 342 14.12 -28.48 -47.53
N GLU A 343 14.17 -27.15 -47.59
CA GLU A 343 13.99 -26.28 -46.43
C GLU A 343 12.89 -25.23 -46.65
N GLU A 344 12.04 -25.07 -45.64
CA GLU A 344 11.00 -24.04 -45.64
C GLU A 344 11.21 -23.12 -44.42
N PHE A 345 11.40 -21.83 -44.68
CA PHE A 345 11.44 -20.82 -43.62
C PHE A 345 10.03 -20.40 -43.24
N PHE A 346 9.79 -20.34 -41.94
CA PHE A 346 8.60 -19.72 -41.39
C PHE A 346 9.00 -18.68 -40.36
N GLN A 347 8.13 -17.70 -40.19
CA GLN A 347 8.25 -16.67 -39.19
C GLN A 347 6.87 -16.46 -38.56
N PHE A 348 6.82 -16.58 -37.25
CA PHE A 348 5.66 -16.20 -36.45
C PHE A 348 5.97 -14.87 -35.80
N ASN A 349 5.15 -13.86 -36.12
CA ASN A 349 5.19 -12.57 -35.44
C ASN A 349 4.10 -12.55 -34.36
N ALA A 350 4.50 -12.36 -33.11
CA ALA A 350 3.56 -12.20 -32.01
C ALA A 350 2.92 -10.81 -32.08
N PRO A 351 1.59 -10.68 -32.03
CA PRO A 351 0.95 -9.37 -32.00
C PRO A 351 1.25 -8.69 -30.66
N LEU A 352 1.88 -7.51 -30.71
CA LEU A 352 2.16 -6.70 -29.52
C LEU A 352 1.01 -5.76 -29.13
N ALA A 353 -0.08 -5.78 -29.89
CA ALA A 353 -1.23 -4.90 -29.65
C ALA A 353 -1.95 -5.29 -28.35
N GLY A 354 -2.19 -4.32 -27.48
CA GLY A 354 -2.95 -4.50 -26.24
C GLY A 354 -2.15 -4.97 -25.03
N LEU A 355 -0.82 -5.19 -25.17
CA LEU A 355 0.05 -5.51 -24.03
C LEU A 355 0.17 -4.35 -23.04
N ASP A 356 0.11 -3.12 -23.53
CA ASP A 356 0.05 -1.89 -22.75
C ASP A 356 -1.16 -1.89 -21.80
N LYS A 357 -2.32 -2.35 -22.26
CA LYS A 357 -3.54 -2.44 -21.46
C LYS A 357 -3.43 -3.51 -20.37
N LEU A 358 -2.82 -4.65 -20.69
CA LEU A 358 -2.59 -5.70 -19.70
C LEU A 358 -1.63 -5.24 -18.60
N GLN A 359 -0.56 -4.52 -18.96
CA GLN A 359 0.34 -3.91 -17.98
C GLN A 359 -0.40 -2.87 -17.14
N ALA A 360 -1.17 -1.97 -17.74
CA ALA A 360 -1.92 -0.96 -17.00
C ALA A 360 -2.92 -1.59 -16.00
N GLN A 361 -3.64 -2.64 -16.39
CA GLN A 361 -4.56 -3.35 -15.49
C GLN A 361 -3.83 -4.06 -14.34
N ALA A 362 -2.67 -4.67 -14.61
CA ALA A 362 -1.86 -5.28 -13.55
C ALA A 362 -1.32 -4.21 -12.57
N GLN A 363 -0.98 -3.02 -13.08
CA GLN A 363 -0.57 -1.88 -12.27
C GLN A 363 -1.71 -1.33 -11.39
N GLU A 364 -2.94 -1.26 -11.93
CA GLU A 364 -4.15 -0.89 -11.18
C GLU A 364 -4.44 -1.89 -10.06
N GLN A 365 -4.41 -3.19 -10.36
CA GLN A 365 -4.60 -4.24 -9.35
C GLN A 365 -3.57 -4.18 -8.23
N LEU A 366 -2.33 -3.83 -8.56
CA LEU A 366 -1.27 -3.64 -7.57
C LEU A 366 -1.59 -2.47 -6.62
N CYS A 367 -2.16 -1.37 -7.11
CA CYS A 367 -2.57 -0.25 -6.27
C CYS A 367 -3.80 -0.58 -5.39
N ALA A 368 -4.74 -1.38 -5.92
CA ALA A 368 -6.01 -1.70 -5.26
C ALA A 368 -5.84 -2.30 -3.85
N VAL A 369 -4.82 -3.13 -3.61
CA VAL A 369 -4.59 -3.76 -2.29
C VAL A 369 -4.26 -2.76 -1.19
N SER A 370 -3.70 -1.60 -1.56
CA SER A 370 -3.28 -0.55 -0.63
C SER A 370 -4.25 0.63 -0.58
N SER A 371 -5.28 0.63 -1.44
CA SER A 371 -6.19 1.76 -1.69
C SER A 371 -5.47 3.06 -2.11
N ILE A 372 -4.19 3.01 -2.49
CA ILE A 372 -3.43 4.18 -2.92
C ILE A 372 -3.75 4.48 -4.39
N PRO A 373 -4.18 5.71 -4.74
CA PRO A 373 -4.42 6.10 -6.13
C PRO A 373 -3.17 5.99 -7.01
N LEU A 374 -3.35 5.71 -8.30
CA LEU A 374 -2.25 5.59 -9.28
C LEU A 374 -1.37 6.85 -9.32
N VAL A 375 -1.97 8.04 -9.17
CA VAL A 375 -1.24 9.31 -9.18
C VAL A 375 -0.29 9.44 -7.97
N LYS A 376 -0.69 8.93 -6.80
CA LYS A 376 0.15 8.92 -5.59
C LYS A 376 1.18 7.80 -5.63
N PHE A 377 0.80 6.62 -6.11
CA PHE A 377 1.68 5.45 -6.12
C PHE A 377 2.70 5.49 -7.27
N TRP A 378 2.29 5.82 -8.49
CA TRP A 378 3.14 5.78 -9.69
C TRP A 378 3.47 7.15 -10.27
N GLY A 379 2.73 8.19 -9.88
CA GLY A 379 2.82 9.49 -10.56
C GLY A 379 2.13 9.50 -11.92
N ILE A 380 1.26 8.52 -12.18
CA ILE A 380 0.52 8.41 -13.44
C ILE A 380 -0.82 9.11 -13.27
N THR A 381 -1.08 10.08 -14.15
CA THR A 381 -2.37 10.78 -14.21
C THR A 381 -3.30 10.10 -15.22
N PRO A 382 -4.61 10.11 -14.98
CA PRO A 382 -5.59 9.52 -15.90
C PRO A 382 -5.57 10.26 -17.25
N THR A 383 -5.72 9.52 -18.34
CA THR A 383 -5.66 10.06 -19.71
C THR A 383 -7.06 10.33 -20.27
N GLY A 384 -7.32 11.55 -20.76
CA GLY A 384 -8.58 11.92 -21.42
C GLY A 384 -8.84 13.42 -21.37
N LEU A 385 -9.66 13.93 -22.30
CA LEU A 385 -10.17 15.30 -22.21
C LEU A 385 -11.06 15.36 -20.95
N ASN A 386 -10.64 16.08 -19.91
CA ASN A 386 -11.28 16.19 -18.57
C ASN A 386 -10.95 15.11 -17.53
N ALA A 387 -9.85 14.36 -17.67
CA ALA A 387 -9.43 13.41 -16.64
C ALA A 387 -8.88 14.14 -15.39
N SER A 388 -9.46 13.89 -14.21
CA SER A 388 -9.03 14.42 -12.90
C SER A 388 -8.86 13.27 -11.90
N SER A 389 -7.86 13.37 -11.02
CA SER A 389 -7.63 12.44 -9.90
C SER A 389 -8.15 12.98 -8.56
N GLU A 390 -8.86 14.09 -8.55
CA GLU A 390 -9.25 14.79 -7.31
C GLU A 390 -10.16 13.94 -6.41
N GLY A 391 -11.21 13.33 -6.98
CA GLY A 391 -12.09 12.44 -6.21
C GLY A 391 -11.38 11.17 -5.70
N GLU A 392 -10.40 10.65 -6.44
CA GLU A 392 -9.59 9.52 -5.97
C GLU A 392 -8.69 9.92 -4.78
N ILE A 393 -8.14 11.13 -4.82
CA ILE A 393 -7.31 11.68 -3.74
C ILE A 393 -8.17 11.97 -2.51
N GLU A 394 -9.39 12.48 -2.67
CA GLU A 394 -10.31 12.74 -1.55
C GLU A 394 -10.67 11.44 -0.81
N VAL A 395 -11.08 10.38 -1.54
CA VAL A 395 -11.37 9.07 -0.96
C VAL A 395 -10.14 8.49 -0.25
N PHE A 396 -8.95 8.68 -0.83
CA PHE A 396 -7.71 8.24 -0.21
C PHE A 396 -7.37 9.04 1.06
N ASP A 397 -7.57 10.35 1.05
CA ASP A 397 -7.35 11.19 2.22
C ASP A 397 -8.33 10.82 3.35
N ASP A 398 -9.60 10.51 3.05
CA ASP A 398 -10.56 10.00 4.05
C ASP A 398 -10.13 8.65 4.65
N GLU A 399 -9.64 7.73 3.82
CA GLU A 399 -9.12 6.44 4.26
C GLU A 399 -7.90 6.61 5.19
N ILE A 400 -6.96 7.49 4.82
CA ILE A 400 -5.80 7.80 5.68
C ILE A 400 -6.26 8.44 6.99
N LEU A 401 -7.29 9.30 6.99
CA LEU A 401 -7.83 9.90 8.21
C LEU A 401 -8.48 8.84 9.11
N SER A 402 -9.20 7.88 8.54
CA SER A 402 -9.75 6.74 9.26
C SER A 402 -8.64 5.92 9.92
N GLN A 403 -7.57 5.62 9.18
CA GLN A 403 -6.43 4.87 9.71
C GLN A 403 -5.65 5.64 10.78
N LYS A 404 -5.49 6.97 10.67
CA LYS A 404 -4.91 7.82 11.73
C LYS A 404 -5.67 7.65 13.05
N LYS A 405 -7.00 7.59 12.99
CA LYS A 405 -7.86 7.51 14.17
C LYS A 405 -7.60 6.25 15.00
N LEU A 406 -7.20 5.14 14.36
CA LEU A 406 -6.79 3.90 15.04
C LEU A 406 -5.66 4.12 16.05
N TYR A 407 -4.80 5.12 15.81
CA TYR A 407 -3.63 5.42 16.64
C TYR A 407 -3.83 6.62 17.57
N SER A 408 -5.06 7.13 17.71
CA SER A 408 -5.35 8.30 18.53
C SER A 408 -4.99 8.09 20.00
N ASP A 409 -5.27 6.89 20.54
CA ASP A 409 -4.93 6.57 21.93
C ASP A 409 -3.42 6.58 22.17
N ASN A 410 -2.63 6.05 21.22
CA ASN A 410 -1.18 6.10 21.29
C ASN A 410 -0.66 7.54 21.28
N VAL A 411 -1.22 8.40 20.42
CA VAL A 411 -0.86 9.82 20.36
C VAL A 411 -1.24 10.54 21.65
N LYS A 412 -2.43 10.25 22.20
CA LYS A 412 -2.86 10.78 23.50
C LYS A 412 -1.87 10.41 24.61
N VAL A 413 -1.45 9.15 24.69
CA VAL A 413 -0.46 8.71 25.69
C VAL A 413 0.88 9.45 25.50
N MET A 414 1.35 9.62 24.26
CA MET A 414 2.57 10.41 24.00
C MET A 414 2.43 11.87 24.47
N LEU A 415 1.29 12.50 24.23
CA LEU A 415 1.00 13.86 24.69
C LEU A 415 0.91 13.94 26.22
N ASP A 416 0.24 13.00 26.88
CA ASP A 416 0.11 12.97 28.34
C ASP A 416 1.48 12.80 29.02
N VAL A 417 2.35 11.96 28.46
CA VAL A 417 3.74 11.80 28.93
C VAL A 417 4.56 13.08 28.72
N ILE A 418 4.38 13.76 27.58
CA ILE A 418 5.03 15.06 27.32
C ILE A 418 4.55 16.10 28.35
N GLN A 419 3.24 16.22 28.58
CA GLN A 419 2.68 17.15 29.56
C GLN A 419 3.22 16.89 30.97
N LEU A 420 3.27 15.63 31.41
CA LEU A 420 3.89 15.27 32.70
C LEU A 420 5.36 15.67 32.77
N SER A 421 6.12 15.47 31.69
CA SER A 421 7.54 15.82 31.66
C SER A 421 7.78 17.34 31.61
N GLU A 422 6.97 18.12 30.87
CA GLU A 422 7.16 19.57 30.77
C GLU A 422 6.57 20.33 31.97
N PHE A 423 5.38 19.93 32.40
CA PHE A 423 4.57 20.68 33.37
C PHE A 423 4.52 20.02 34.74
N GLY A 424 4.70 18.70 34.82
CA GLY A 424 4.51 17.92 36.05
C GLY A 424 3.06 17.54 36.34
N GLU A 425 2.14 17.89 35.43
CA GLU A 425 0.71 17.58 35.50
C GLU A 425 0.14 17.39 34.08
N ILE A 426 -0.97 16.66 33.98
CA ILE A 426 -1.74 16.53 32.74
C ILE A 426 -2.89 17.53 32.82
N ASP A 427 -3.01 18.40 31.83
CA ASP A 427 -4.15 19.31 31.71
C ASP A 427 -5.26 18.64 30.89
N PRO A 428 -6.40 18.27 31.50
CA PRO A 428 -7.46 17.54 30.79
C PRO A 428 -8.17 18.38 29.73
N ALA A 429 -8.00 19.71 29.77
CA ALA A 429 -8.57 20.62 28.78
C ALA A 429 -7.69 20.76 27.54
N ILE A 430 -6.44 20.27 27.57
CA ILE A 430 -5.59 20.19 26.38
C ILE A 430 -5.82 18.85 25.70
N SER A 431 -6.15 18.90 24.42
CA SER A 431 -6.33 17.73 23.56
C SER A 431 -5.71 17.95 22.19
N PHE A 432 -5.93 17.03 21.27
CA PHE A 432 -5.48 17.17 19.89
C PHE A 432 -6.58 16.76 18.92
N GLU A 433 -6.51 17.33 17.72
CA GLU A 433 -7.27 16.90 16.56
C GLU A 433 -6.32 16.52 15.42
N TRP A 434 -6.73 15.56 14.61
CA TRP A 434 -6.02 15.24 13.37
C TRP A 434 -6.30 16.34 12.35
N GLU A 435 -5.25 16.91 11.78
CA GLU A 435 -5.42 17.92 10.74
C GLU A 435 -6.07 17.33 9.49
N ALA A 436 -7.09 18.03 8.97
CA ALA A 436 -7.78 17.66 7.75
C ALA A 436 -6.81 17.68 6.56
N MET A 437 -6.82 16.59 5.78
CA MET A 437 -5.86 16.42 4.68
C MET A 437 -6.27 17.15 3.40
N ALA A 438 -7.58 17.23 3.14
CA ALA A 438 -8.15 17.97 2.04
C ALA A 438 -7.77 19.47 2.14
N GLU A 439 -6.96 19.92 1.20
CA GLU A 439 -6.85 21.32 0.85
C GLU A 439 -7.85 21.58 -0.27
N MET A 440 -8.79 22.50 -0.04
CA MET A 440 -9.60 23.02 -1.15
C MET A 440 -8.65 23.56 -2.21
N SER A 441 -8.91 23.24 -3.47
CA SER A 441 -8.17 23.83 -4.57
C SER A 441 -8.28 25.36 -4.54
N GLU A 442 -7.29 26.08 -5.09
CA GLU A 442 -7.38 27.55 -5.20
C GLU A 442 -8.65 27.97 -5.96
N ILE A 443 -9.10 27.16 -6.93
CA ILE A 443 -10.32 27.39 -7.70
C ILE A 443 -11.57 27.22 -6.84
N ASP A 444 -11.63 26.19 -6.00
CA ASP A 444 -12.76 25.97 -5.10
C ASP A 444 -12.81 27.02 -4.00
N SER A 445 -11.65 27.45 -3.49
CA SER A 445 -11.56 28.56 -2.56
C SER A 445 -12.04 29.87 -3.18
N ALA A 446 -11.64 30.16 -4.42
CA ALA A 446 -12.14 31.33 -5.17
C ALA A 446 -13.64 31.23 -5.45
N THR A 447 -14.16 30.04 -5.75
CA THR A 447 -15.60 29.81 -5.99
C THR A 447 -16.40 29.99 -4.72
N ILE A 448 -15.94 29.44 -3.59
CA ILE A 448 -16.57 29.61 -2.27
C ILE A 448 -16.50 31.08 -1.84
N ASN A 449 -15.38 31.76 -2.03
CA ASN A 449 -15.28 33.19 -1.74
C ASN A 449 -16.24 34.02 -2.59
N LYS A 450 -16.41 33.65 -3.87
CA LYS A 450 -17.43 34.26 -4.73
C LYS A 450 -18.84 33.98 -4.23
N THR A 451 -19.18 32.74 -3.89
CA THR A 451 -20.50 32.36 -3.36
C THR A 451 -20.79 33.03 -2.01
N ASN A 452 -19.78 33.15 -1.15
CA ASN A 452 -19.84 33.85 0.13
C ASN A 452 -20.10 35.35 -0.10
N ALA A 453 -19.40 35.98 -1.05
CA ALA A 453 -19.61 37.38 -1.42
C ALA A 453 -21.01 37.61 -2.04
N GLU A 454 -21.49 36.68 -2.87
CA GLU A 454 -22.86 36.72 -3.41
C GLU A 454 -23.90 36.58 -2.29
N THR A 455 -23.66 35.69 -1.32
CA THR A 455 -24.51 35.49 -0.15
C THR A 455 -24.57 36.76 0.71
N ASP A 456 -23.42 37.38 0.98
CA ASP A 456 -23.36 38.64 1.73
C ASP A 456 -24.13 39.74 1.00
N ASN A 457 -23.95 39.87 -0.32
CA ASN A 457 -24.67 40.87 -1.12
C ASN A 457 -26.19 40.65 -1.07
N ILE A 458 -26.66 39.40 -1.12
CA ILE A 458 -28.08 39.07 -0.99
C ILE A 458 -28.60 39.45 0.41
N LEU A 459 -27.88 39.09 1.48
CA LEU A 459 -28.29 39.35 2.84
C LEU A 459 -28.28 40.86 3.18
N ILE A 460 -27.30 41.61 2.69
CA ILE A 460 -27.22 43.07 2.83
C ILE A 460 -28.36 43.74 2.05
N THR A 461 -28.60 43.33 0.80
CA THR A 461 -29.69 43.88 -0.02
C THR A 461 -31.06 43.58 0.58
N ALA A 462 -31.23 42.41 1.21
CA ALA A 462 -32.43 42.02 1.93
C ALA A 462 -32.58 42.71 3.30
N GLY A 463 -31.57 43.45 3.77
CA GLY A 463 -31.56 44.11 5.07
C GLY A 463 -31.47 43.16 6.26
N VAL A 464 -30.95 41.93 6.05
CA VAL A 464 -30.81 40.91 7.11
C VAL A 464 -29.53 41.14 7.92
N ILE A 465 -28.44 41.55 7.28
CA ILE A 465 -27.15 41.89 7.92
C ILE A 465 -26.66 43.25 7.41
N SER A 466 -25.85 43.94 8.21
CA SER A 466 -25.19 45.19 7.80
C SER A 466 -23.91 44.91 6.99
N ARG A 467 -23.35 45.96 6.39
CA ARG A 467 -22.05 45.87 5.68
C ARG A 467 -20.91 45.56 6.65
N ASP A 468 -21.01 46.03 7.88
CA ASP A 468 -19.99 45.82 8.91
C ASP A 468 -20.02 44.38 9.42
N ASP A 469 -21.20 43.78 9.56
CA ASP A 469 -21.33 42.34 9.91
C ASP A 469 -20.67 41.44 8.86
N ALA A 470 -20.84 41.76 7.57
CA ALA A 470 -20.19 41.03 6.49
C ALA A 470 -18.67 41.24 6.49
N ARG A 471 -18.20 42.45 6.83
CA ARG A 471 -16.77 42.77 6.94
C ARG A 471 -16.11 42.02 8.09
N GLU A 472 -16.73 41.98 9.26
CA GLU A 472 -16.26 41.21 10.42
C GLU A 472 -16.17 39.72 10.09
N ARG A 473 -17.18 39.16 9.41
CA ARG A 473 -17.16 37.78 8.94
C ARG A 473 -15.99 37.50 8.00
N ILE A 474 -15.75 38.38 7.04
CA ILE A 474 -14.66 38.26 6.06
C ILE A 474 -13.30 38.33 6.77
N ILE A 475 -13.12 39.21 7.75
CA ILE A 475 -11.88 39.33 8.54
C ILE A 475 -11.66 38.09 9.41
N ALA A 476 -12.73 37.56 10.00
CA ALA A 476 -12.67 36.39 10.86
C ALA A 476 -12.36 35.09 10.09
N ASP A 477 -12.65 35.02 8.79
CA ASP A 477 -12.35 33.86 7.95
C ASP A 477 -10.86 33.84 7.53
N PRO A 478 -10.05 32.88 8.00
CA PRO A 478 -8.63 32.77 7.64
C PRO A 478 -8.37 32.58 6.14
N LYS A 479 -9.38 32.13 5.37
CA LYS A 479 -9.27 31.82 3.94
C LYS A 479 -9.80 32.93 3.04
N SER A 480 -10.27 34.04 3.61
CA SER A 480 -10.84 35.16 2.83
C SER A 480 -9.78 35.99 2.09
N GLY A 481 -8.52 35.95 2.56
CA GLY A 481 -7.44 36.82 2.08
C GLY A 481 -7.50 38.25 2.64
N TYR A 482 -8.46 38.55 3.52
CA TYR A 482 -8.71 39.89 4.07
C TYR A 482 -8.55 39.96 5.60
N THR A 483 -7.93 38.96 6.22
CA THR A 483 -7.69 38.88 7.66
C THR A 483 -6.85 40.02 8.24
N ALA A 484 -6.17 40.79 7.39
CA ALA A 484 -5.38 41.96 7.78
C ALA A 484 -6.18 43.27 7.79
N LEU A 485 -7.46 43.24 7.41
CA LEU A 485 -8.33 44.43 7.48
C LEU A 485 -8.82 44.67 8.92
N GLU A 486 -8.98 45.93 9.28
CA GLU A 486 -9.61 46.32 10.54
C GLU A 486 -11.15 46.19 10.42
N ALA A 487 -11.78 45.65 11.46
CA ALA A 487 -13.22 45.38 11.52
C ALA A 487 -14.05 46.67 11.43
N ASN A 488 -13.55 47.76 12.00
CA ASN A 488 -14.22 49.04 12.03
C ASN A 488 -13.20 50.16 11.77
N PRO A 489 -12.95 50.55 10.50
CA PRO A 489 -12.21 51.76 10.23
C PRO A 489 -13.06 52.94 10.69
N ASP A 490 -12.57 53.77 11.61
CA ASP A 490 -13.24 55.02 11.98
C ASP A 490 -13.45 55.86 10.72
N ILE A 491 -14.65 55.84 10.16
CA ILE A 491 -15.05 56.76 9.09
C ILE A 491 -15.41 58.05 9.82
N GLU A 492 -14.49 59.01 9.86
CA GLU A 492 -14.85 60.41 10.12
C GLU A 492 -15.86 60.81 9.04
N ASP A 493 -17.12 61.01 9.45
CA ASP A 493 -18.16 61.63 8.63
C ASP A 493 -17.69 63.04 8.26
N ASP A 494 -17.03 63.18 7.11
CA ASP A 494 -16.93 64.46 6.40
C ASP A 494 -18.32 64.79 5.82
N ALA A 495 -19.26 65.09 6.72
CA ALA A 495 -20.47 65.80 6.37
C ALA A 495 -20.06 67.23 6.00
N GLU A 496 -19.84 67.47 4.71
CA GLU A 496 -19.82 68.82 4.14
C GLU A 496 -21.09 69.54 4.63
N GLU A 497 -20.91 70.55 5.49
CA GLU A 497 -21.97 71.50 5.86
C GLU A 497 -22.46 72.17 4.57
N ASP A 498 -23.64 71.76 4.10
CA ASP A 498 -24.40 72.50 3.10
C ASP A 498 -24.57 73.95 3.61
N PRO A 499 -24.05 74.98 2.90
CA PRO A 499 -24.26 76.35 3.32
C PRO A 499 -25.75 76.69 3.23
N ALA A 500 -26.32 77.16 4.33
CA ALA A 500 -27.71 77.57 4.44
C ALA A 500 -28.10 78.56 3.32
N PRO A 501 -29.30 78.46 2.74
CA PRO A 501 -29.76 79.41 1.74
C PRO A 501 -29.98 80.80 2.35
N ASP A 502 -29.37 81.82 1.75
CA ASP A 502 -29.59 83.24 2.06
C ASP A 502 -31.06 83.62 1.83
N ASP A 503 -31.79 83.88 2.91
CA ASP A 503 -33.06 84.61 2.88
C ASP A 503 -32.78 86.08 2.58
N GLN A 504 -32.91 86.47 1.31
CA GLN A 504 -33.12 87.85 0.90
C GLN A 504 -34.63 88.13 0.82
N ASP A 505 -35.16 88.77 1.86
CA ASP A 505 -36.34 89.64 1.74
C ASP A 505 -35.97 91.01 2.33
N GLY A 506 -36.19 92.04 1.51
CA GLY A 506 -35.74 93.41 1.75
C GLY A 506 -36.60 94.20 2.74
N ASP A 507 -36.08 95.36 3.12
CA ASP A 507 -36.76 96.65 2.92
C ASP A 507 -35.84 97.82 3.35
N GLU A 508 -35.37 98.60 2.36
CA GLU A 508 -35.60 100.06 2.24
C GLU A 508 -35.09 100.59 0.89
#